data_AF-A0A845LAQ6-F1
#
_entry.id   AF-A0A845LAQ6-F1
#
_cell.length_a   1.000
_cell.length_b   1.000
_cell.length_c   1.000
_cell.angle_alpha   90.00
_cell.angle_beta   90.00
_cell.angle_gamma   90.00
#
_symmetry.space_group_name_H-M   'P 1'
#
loop_
_entity.id
_entity.type
_entity.pdbx_description
1 polymer ?
#
loop_
_entity_poly.entity_id
_entity_poly.type
_entity_poly.pdbx_seq_one_letter_code
_entity_poly.pdbx_strand_id
1 'polypeptide(L)'
;MAKFVRVTMTDGILNLDTLLIQEAYTESDTSAHVMISDETQIKETWEEITREEYEAKRPVIPEPEQQPSEGERLAKENAVLRTQMIQVETDTLAAMEGLASVFEDLLSLRADVKFLKATGCS
;
A
#
# COMPACT_ATOMS: atom_id res chain seq x y z
N MET A 1 20.90 -34.27 5.76
CA MET A 1 19.42 -34.30 5.85
C MET A 1 19.03 -33.69 7.19
N ALA A 2 18.15 -32.69 7.26
CA ALA A 2 17.74 -32.15 8.55
C ALA A 2 16.89 -33.17 9.34
N LYS A 3 16.92 -33.08 10.67
CA LYS A 3 16.01 -33.78 11.58
C LYS A 3 14.98 -32.80 12.11
N PHE A 4 13.78 -33.29 12.38
CA PHE A 4 12.67 -32.50 12.90
C PHE A 4 12.30 -33.04 14.27
N VAL A 5 12.23 -32.17 15.27
CA VAL A 5 11.92 -32.57 16.64
C VAL A 5 10.88 -31.64 17.23
N ARG A 6 10.04 -32.18 18.09
CA ARG A 6 9.17 -31.43 19.00
C ARG A 6 9.83 -31.40 20.38
N VAL A 7 10.01 -30.18 20.90
CA VAL A 7 10.66 -29.93 22.19
C VAL A 7 9.73 -29.18 23.12
N THR A 8 9.87 -29.44 24.41
CA THR A 8 9.14 -28.72 25.44
C THR A 8 9.74 -27.33 25.66
N MET A 9 8.89 -26.39 26.05
CA MET A 9 9.24 -25.05 26.45
C MET A 9 8.95 -24.85 27.93
N THR A 10 9.80 -24.12 28.62
CA THR A 10 9.61 -23.70 30.01
C THR A 10 9.88 -22.21 30.09
N ASP A 11 8.89 -21.44 30.54
CA ASP A 11 8.95 -19.97 30.61
C ASP A 11 9.35 -19.30 29.29
N GLY A 12 8.87 -19.82 28.16
CA GLY A 12 9.19 -19.31 26.83
C GLY A 12 10.58 -19.71 26.31
N ILE A 13 11.36 -20.47 27.09
CA ILE A 13 12.68 -20.95 26.72
C ILE A 13 12.56 -22.39 26.20
N LEU A 14 13.10 -22.63 25.01
CA LEU A 14 13.19 -23.97 24.43
C LEU A 14 14.12 -24.84 25.27
N ASN A 15 13.71 -26.07 25.57
CA ASN A 15 14.58 -27.09 26.18
C ASN A 15 15.55 -27.68 25.15
N LEU A 16 16.25 -26.80 24.43
CA LEU A 16 17.17 -27.10 23.34
C LEU A 16 18.13 -25.92 23.18
N ASP A 17 19.40 -26.22 22.92
CA ASP A 17 20.42 -25.18 22.72
C ASP A 17 20.13 -24.46 21.39
N THR A 18 19.94 -23.14 21.47
CA THR A 18 19.63 -22.29 20.32
C THR A 18 20.68 -22.36 19.20
N LEU A 19 21.92 -22.74 19.52
CA LEU A 19 22.98 -22.94 18.53
C LEU A 19 22.74 -24.14 17.61
N LEU A 20 21.86 -25.06 18.01
CA LEU A 20 21.53 -26.25 17.23
C LEU A 20 20.31 -26.03 16.32
N ILE A 21 19.61 -24.89 16.47
CA ILE A 21 18.37 -24.57 15.75
C ILE A 21 18.70 -24.02 14.37
N GLN A 22 18.18 -24.66 13.33
CA GLN A 22 18.17 -24.10 11.98
C GLN A 22 16.91 -23.28 11.74
N GLU A 23 15.76 -23.79 12.18
CA GLU A 23 14.47 -23.10 12.13
C GLU A 23 13.61 -23.65 13.28
N ALA A 24 12.74 -22.82 13.85
CA ALA A 24 11.82 -23.23 14.91
C ALA A 24 10.54 -22.41 14.86
N TYR A 25 9.42 -23.03 15.23
CA TYR A 25 8.17 -22.33 15.46
C TYR A 25 7.44 -22.92 16.67
N THR A 26 6.81 -22.03 17.42
CA THR A 26 6.02 -22.37 18.60
C THR A 26 4.68 -22.95 18.17
N GLU A 27 4.36 -24.16 18.62
CA GLU A 27 3.01 -24.74 18.45
C GLU A 27 2.09 -24.26 19.57
N SER A 28 2.61 -24.14 20.79
CA SER A 28 1.89 -23.71 21.98
C SER A 28 2.82 -23.00 22.95
N ASP A 29 2.29 -22.52 24.08
CA ASP A 29 3.09 -21.93 25.18
C ASP A 29 4.07 -22.94 25.83
N THR A 30 3.93 -24.23 25.55
CA THR A 30 4.71 -25.32 26.16
C THR A 30 5.44 -26.21 25.17
N SER A 31 5.24 -26.01 23.85
CA SER A 31 5.82 -26.86 22.81
C SER A 31 6.20 -26.07 21.57
N ALA A 32 7.33 -26.45 20.98
CA ALA A 32 7.78 -25.95 19.69
C ALA A 32 8.26 -27.09 18.81
N HIS A 33 8.13 -26.90 17.51
CA HIS A 33 8.74 -27.76 16.51
C HIS A 33 10.01 -27.08 16.01
N VAL A 34 11.08 -27.86 15.88
CA VAL A 34 12.42 -27.37 15.63
C VAL A 34 13.07 -28.24 14.56
N MET A 35 13.65 -27.58 13.56
CA MET A 35 14.54 -28.19 12.59
C MET A 35 15.98 -28.06 13.09
N ILE A 36 16.66 -29.20 13.17
CA ILE A 36 18.07 -29.32 13.61
C ILE A 36 18.90 -30.05 12.55
N SER A 37 20.23 -29.94 12.64
CA SER A 37 21.13 -30.71 11.76
C SER A 37 21.03 -32.22 12.02
N ASP A 38 21.21 -33.03 10.98
CA ASP A 38 21.37 -34.49 11.08
C ASP A 38 22.44 -34.91 12.07
N GLU A 39 23.52 -34.15 12.17
CA GLU A 39 24.66 -34.45 13.04
C GLU A 39 24.31 -34.26 14.52
N THR A 40 23.18 -33.60 14.82
CA THR A 40 22.74 -33.38 16.20
C THR A 40 22.17 -34.68 16.80
N GLN A 41 22.66 -35.02 17.98
CA GLN A 41 22.12 -36.12 18.77
C GLN A 41 20.80 -35.72 19.41
N ILE A 42 19.74 -36.49 19.16
CA ILE A 42 18.42 -36.27 19.75
C ILE A 42 18.46 -36.72 21.22
N LYS A 43 17.99 -35.87 22.12
CA LYS A 43 17.85 -36.22 23.55
C LYS A 43 16.56 -37.01 23.78
N GLU A 44 16.53 -37.89 24.78
CA GLU A 44 15.31 -38.66 25.15
C GLU A 44 14.11 -37.78 25.49
N THR A 45 14.34 -36.53 25.91
CA THR A 45 13.30 -35.55 26.22
C THR A 45 12.69 -34.90 24.99
N TRP A 46 13.20 -35.18 23.78
CA TRP A 46 12.72 -34.64 22.52
C TRP A 46 11.98 -35.72 21.75
N GLU A 47 10.92 -35.33 21.07
CA GLU A 47 10.14 -36.24 20.23
C GLU A 47 10.54 -36.01 18.77
N GLU A 48 11.05 -37.04 18.09
CA GLU A 48 11.33 -36.97 16.66
C GLU A 48 10.02 -36.99 15.87
N ILE A 49 9.87 -36.04 14.95
CA ILE A 49 8.69 -35.88 14.11
C ILE A 49 9.09 -35.95 12.64
N THR A 50 8.11 -36.17 11.77
CA THR A 50 8.32 -36.20 10.32
C THR A 50 8.43 -34.78 9.73
N ARG A 51 8.96 -34.68 8.51
CA ARG A 51 8.98 -33.40 7.77
C ARG A 51 7.55 -32.92 7.51
N GLU A 52 6.66 -33.83 7.17
CA GLU A 52 5.27 -33.53 6.85
C GLU A 52 4.55 -32.93 8.05
N GLU A 53 4.77 -33.47 9.25
CA GLU A 53 4.26 -32.90 10.49
C GLU A 53 4.85 -31.52 10.79
N TYR A 54 6.14 -31.33 10.50
CA TYR A 54 6.81 -30.05 10.65
C TYR A 54 6.21 -28.99 9.68
N GLU A 55 6.16 -29.28 8.39
CA GLU A 55 5.63 -28.35 7.38
C GLU A 55 4.15 -28.04 7.59
N ALA A 56 3.34 -28.97 8.12
CA ALA A 56 1.93 -28.75 8.43
C ALA A 56 1.71 -27.70 9.53
N LYS A 57 2.70 -27.50 10.41
CA LYS A 57 2.65 -26.56 11.54
C LYS A 57 3.44 -25.28 11.28
N ARG A 58 4.28 -25.28 10.24
CA ARG A 58 5.08 -24.14 9.85
C ARG A 58 4.17 -22.96 9.51
N PRO A 59 4.34 -21.79 10.15
CA PRO A 59 3.51 -20.64 9.86
C PRO A 59 3.71 -20.20 8.40
N VAL A 60 2.61 -20.18 7.65
CA VAL A 60 2.60 -19.59 6.30
C VAL A 60 2.71 -18.09 6.48
N ILE A 61 3.90 -17.54 6.22
CA ILE A 61 4.07 -16.10 6.10
C ILE A 61 3.26 -15.70 4.85
N PRO A 62 2.19 -14.90 4.98
CA PRO A 62 1.47 -14.43 3.81
C PRO A 62 2.47 -13.69 2.92
N GLU A 63 2.46 -14.00 1.61
CA GLU A 63 3.28 -13.29 0.65
C GLU A 63 3.05 -11.78 0.85
N PRO A 64 4.12 -10.97 0.95
CA PRO A 64 3.94 -9.54 1.07
C PRO A 64 3.12 -9.07 -0.12
N GLU A 65 1.97 -8.44 0.14
CA GLU A 65 1.17 -7.82 -0.90
C GLU A 65 2.10 -6.98 -1.77
N GLN A 66 2.17 -7.30 -3.07
CA GLN A 66 3.02 -6.57 -3.99
C GLN A 66 2.58 -5.11 -3.98
N GLN A 67 3.37 -4.25 -3.32
CA GLN A 67 3.16 -2.82 -3.42
C GLN A 67 3.29 -2.44 -4.91
N PRO A 68 2.39 -1.59 -5.43
CA PRO A 68 2.51 -1.13 -6.80
C PRO A 68 3.89 -0.54 -6.99
N SER A 69 4.53 -0.92 -8.09
CA SER A 69 5.84 -0.44 -8.44
C SER A 69 5.84 1.09 -8.49
N GLU A 70 7.00 1.70 -8.26
CA GLU A 70 7.15 3.15 -8.38
C GLU A 70 6.68 3.65 -9.75
N GLY A 71 6.91 2.87 -10.82
CA GLY A 71 6.43 3.15 -12.17
C GLY A 71 4.90 3.19 -12.28
N GLU A 72 4.18 2.26 -11.66
CA GLU A 72 2.71 2.24 -11.66
C GLU A 72 2.12 3.40 -10.86
N ARG A 73 2.75 3.75 -9.73
CA ARG A 73 2.38 4.95 -8.96
C ARG A 73 2.52 6.22 -9.79
N LEU A 74 3.69 6.40 -10.42
CA LEU A 74 3.97 7.59 -11.24
C LEU A 74 3.07 7.67 -12.47
N ALA A 75 2.73 6.53 -13.09
CA ALA A 75 1.80 6.48 -14.21
C ALA A 75 0.40 6.94 -13.80
N LYS A 76 -0.09 6.48 -12.63
CA LYS A 76 -1.39 6.89 -12.08
C LYS A 76 -1.41 8.38 -11.75
N GLU A 77 -0.36 8.90 -11.14
CA GLU A 77 -0.23 10.32 -10.81
C GLU A 77 -0.19 11.19 -12.07
N ASN A 78 0.56 10.79 -13.09
CA ASN A 78 0.58 11.48 -14.38
C ASN A 78 -0.78 11.54 -15.06
N ALA A 79 -1.55 10.45 -15.00
CA ALA A 79 -2.89 10.41 -15.57
C ALA A 79 -3.82 11.43 -14.88
N VAL A 80 -3.79 11.50 -13.56
CA VAL A 80 -4.57 12.47 -12.78
C VAL A 80 -4.17 13.91 -13.12
N LEU A 81 -2.87 14.20 -13.16
CA LEU A 81 -2.36 15.54 -13.48
C LEU A 81 -2.77 15.99 -14.88
N ARG A 82 -2.72 15.09 -15.87
CA ARG A 82 -3.18 15.39 -17.24
C ARG A 82 -4.66 15.73 -17.29
N THR A 83 -5.51 14.97 -16.58
CA THR A 83 -6.94 15.26 -16.49
C THR A 83 -7.20 16.62 -15.83
N GLN A 84 -6.49 16.93 -14.75
CA GLN A 84 -6.61 18.23 -14.09
C GLN A 84 -6.16 19.38 -15.00
N MET A 85 -5.09 19.20 -15.77
CA MET A 85 -4.61 20.21 -16.71
C MET A 85 -5.65 20.53 -17.80
N ILE A 86 -6.27 19.50 -18.39
CA ILE A 86 -7.33 19.67 -19.39
C ILE A 86 -8.53 20.41 -18.81
N GLN A 87 -8.90 20.12 -17.55
CA GLN A 87 -10.00 20.81 -16.89
C GLN A 87 -9.69 22.30 -16.69
N VAL A 88 -8.49 22.62 -16.19
CA VAL A 88 -8.07 24.01 -15.99
C VAL A 88 -8.02 24.78 -17.30
N GLU A 89 -7.52 24.18 -18.38
CA GLU A 89 -7.52 24.80 -19.71
C GLU A 89 -8.94 25.09 -20.19
N THR A 90 -9.86 24.15 -20.00
CA THR A 90 -11.28 24.30 -20.38
C THR A 90 -11.95 25.42 -19.56
N ASP A 91 -11.75 25.43 -18.25
CA ASP A 91 -12.32 26.44 -17.36
C ASP A 91 -11.77 27.84 -17.68
N THR A 92 -10.49 27.92 -18.04
CA THR A 92 -9.84 29.18 -18.44
C THR A 92 -10.44 29.71 -19.74
N LEU A 93 -10.66 28.85 -20.74
CA LEU A 93 -11.30 29.25 -21.99
C LEU A 93 -12.72 29.76 -21.75
N ALA A 94 -13.52 29.03 -20.96
CA ALA A 94 -14.88 29.45 -20.61
C ALA A 94 -14.89 30.79 -19.86
N ALA A 95 -13.95 31.02 -18.95
CA ALA A 95 -13.81 32.29 -18.25
C ALA A 95 -13.45 33.44 -19.20
N MET A 96 -12.57 33.21 -20.19
CA MET A 96 -12.21 34.20 -21.20
C MET A 96 -13.41 34.56 -22.10
N GLU A 97 -14.20 33.57 -22.51
CA GLU A 97 -15.43 33.80 -23.29
C GLU A 97 -16.46 34.60 -22.48
N GLY A 98 -16.68 34.23 -21.21
CA GLY A 98 -17.56 34.97 -20.31
C GLY A 98 -17.10 36.42 -20.11
N LEU A 99 -15.79 36.65 -19.96
CA LEU A 99 -15.23 37.99 -19.83
C LEU A 99 -15.46 38.82 -21.10
N ALA A 100 -15.29 38.23 -22.27
CA ALA A 100 -15.54 38.89 -23.56
C ALA A 100 -17.01 39.34 -23.68
N SER A 101 -17.96 38.45 -23.34
CA SER A 101 -19.39 38.77 -23.35
C SER A 101 -19.73 39.92 -22.40
N VAL A 102 -19.20 39.91 -21.17
CA VAL A 102 -19.40 41.02 -20.21
C VAL A 102 -18.83 42.34 -20.75
N PHE A 103 -17.69 42.31 -21.42
CA PHE A 103 -17.13 43.51 -22.05
C PHE A 103 -18.03 44.07 -23.17
N GLU A 104 -18.59 43.20 -24.00
CA GLU A 104 -19.54 43.59 -25.07
C GLU A 104 -20.81 44.23 -24.48
N ASP A 105 -21.36 43.65 -23.42
CA ASP A 105 -22.52 44.20 -22.71
C ASP A 105 -22.22 45.58 -22.11
N LEU A 106 -21.05 45.74 -21.48
CA LEU A 106 -20.61 47.02 -20.92
C LEU A 106 -20.42 48.09 -21.99
N LEU A 107 -19.88 47.74 -23.16
CA LEU A 107 -19.73 48.66 -24.29
C LEU A 107 -21.09 49.10 -24.83
N SER A 108 -22.03 48.15 -24.97
CA SER A 108 -23.40 48.42 -25.42
C SER A 108 -24.13 49.33 -24.43
N LEU A 109 -24.11 48.99 -23.14
CA LEU A 109 -24.72 49.81 -22.09
C LEU A 109 -24.12 51.23 -22.02
N ARG A 110 -22.79 51.34 -22.20
CA ARG A 110 -22.12 52.65 -22.27
C ARG A 110 -22.59 53.47 -23.47
N ALA A 111 -22.81 52.83 -24.62
CA ALA A 111 -23.34 53.50 -25.81
C ALA A 111 -24.77 54.01 -25.55
N ASP A 112 -25.64 53.19 -24.96
CA ASP A 112 -27.01 53.56 -24.63
C ASP A 112 -27.07 54.73 -23.64
N VAL A 113 -26.26 54.71 -22.58
CA VAL A 113 -26.18 55.82 -21.61
C VAL A 113 -25.71 57.11 -22.28
N LYS A 114 -24.73 57.04 -23.20
CA LYS A 114 -24.29 58.22 -23.96
C LYS A 114 -25.40 58.75 -24.86
N PHE A 115 -26.12 57.86 -25.55
CA PHE A 115 -27.24 58.23 -26.41
C PHE A 115 -28.34 58.92 -25.61
N LEU A 116 -28.80 58.32 -24.50
CA LEU A 116 -29.82 58.90 -23.62
C LEU A 116 -29.42 60.26 -23.04
N LYS A 117 -28.15 60.44 -22.69
CA LYS A 117 -27.64 61.76 -22.25
C LYS A 117 -27.64 62.79 -23.37
N ALA A 118 -27.36 62.39 -24.61
CA ALA A 118 -27.37 63.28 -25.76
C ALA A 118 -28.79 63.64 -26.22
N THR A 119 -29.75 62.73 -26.04
CA THR A 119 -31.16 62.91 -26.40
C THR A 119 -32.03 63.35 -25.23
N GLY A 120 -31.42 63.72 -24.09
CA GLY A 120 -32.11 64.10 -22.86
C GLY A 120 -33.30 65.02 -23.16
N CYS A 121 -34.51 64.49 -22.92
CA CYS A 121 -35.73 65.24 -22.76
C CYS A 121 -35.48 66.39 -21.77
N SER A 122 -35.38 67.60 -22.30
CA SER A 122 -35.77 68.84 -21.62
C SER A 122 -37.28 68.90 -21.47
#